data_AF-V4L5T3-F1
#
_entry.id   AF-V4L5T3-F1
#
_cell.length_a   1.000
_cell.length_b   1.000
_cell.length_c   1.000
_cell.angle_alpha   90.00
_cell.angle_beta   90.00
_cell.angle_gamma   90.00
#
_symmetry.space_group_name_H-M   'P 1'
#
loop_
_entity.id
_entity.type
_entity.pdbx_description
1 polymer ?
#
loop_
_entity_poly.entity_id
_entity_poly.type
_entity_poly.pdbx_seq_one_letter_code
_entity_poly.pdbx_strand_id
1 'polypeptide(L)'
;MPNTRIKSRCLEDLNDYERLQDRLEWEGYSEIKVKSDGNCQFRALADQLYKTSDCHKRVRQEIMKQLKSRPKFYKGLVGKTDFSEYVKNMSNESVWGDEVTLKAAADVYGVKILLITSMKDVPCIEVVPRSQKQPERVIHLSYLAGIHFNSIHLINQCSSSSDTASMGTQSKKDKDKDMEKEKEKEKEENKNKKEKKKQKGNKKNKNRQFDSSVVM
;
A
#
# COMPACT_ATOMS: atom_id res chain seq x y z
N MET A 1 30.95 -22.90 -14.62
CA MET A 1 30.77 -22.47 -16.02
C MET A 1 29.49 -21.66 -16.10
N PRO A 2 29.52 -20.35 -16.41
CA PRO A 2 28.28 -19.61 -16.62
C PRO A 2 27.76 -19.84 -18.04
N ASN A 3 26.44 -19.80 -18.11
CA ASN A 3 25.55 -20.44 -19.08
C ASN A 3 25.64 -19.82 -20.49
N THR A 4 25.79 -20.69 -21.48
CA THR A 4 25.83 -20.39 -22.91
C THR A 4 24.44 -19.99 -23.41
N ARG A 5 24.02 -18.74 -23.16
CA ARG A 5 22.88 -18.13 -23.85
C ARG A 5 22.99 -16.63 -24.01
N ILE A 6 24.17 -16.15 -24.41
CA ILE A 6 24.28 -14.85 -25.07
C ILE A 6 23.76 -15.04 -26.50
N LYS A 7 22.44 -15.17 -26.66
CA LYS A 7 21.83 -14.67 -27.88
C LYS A 7 21.78 -13.17 -27.69
N SER A 8 22.56 -12.48 -28.51
CA SER A 8 22.42 -11.06 -28.83
C SER A 8 21.00 -10.76 -29.31
N ARG A 9 20.03 -10.79 -28.40
CA ARG A 9 18.73 -10.17 -28.62
C ARG A 9 18.92 -8.71 -28.26
N CYS A 10 18.82 -7.83 -29.25
CA CYS A 10 18.67 -6.42 -28.96
C CYS A 10 17.44 -6.27 -28.07
N LEU A 11 17.61 -5.76 -26.85
CA LEU A 11 16.50 -5.51 -25.91
C LEU A 11 15.40 -4.62 -26.52
N GLU A 12 15.70 -3.96 -27.63
CA GLU A 12 14.79 -3.12 -28.43
C GLU A 12 13.65 -3.91 -29.08
N ASP A 13 13.88 -5.18 -29.44
CA ASP A 13 12.90 -6.04 -30.15
C ASP A 13 11.93 -6.77 -29.19
N LEU A 14 12.24 -6.77 -27.90
CA LEU A 14 11.43 -7.46 -26.89
C LEU A 14 10.15 -6.67 -26.59
N ASN A 15 9.06 -7.41 -26.38
CA ASN A 15 7.88 -6.82 -25.76
C ASN A 15 8.13 -6.54 -24.26
N ASP A 16 7.24 -5.79 -23.62
CA ASP A 16 7.43 -5.37 -22.22
C ASP A 16 7.52 -6.54 -21.25
N TYR A 17 6.76 -7.61 -21.48
CA TYR A 17 6.80 -8.80 -20.63
C TYR A 17 8.14 -9.53 -20.78
N GLU A 18 8.58 -9.78 -22.01
CA GLU A 18 9.87 -10.42 -22.28
C GLU A 18 11.04 -9.61 -21.72
N ARG A 19 11.04 -8.29 -21.92
CA ARG A 19 12.06 -7.39 -21.39
C ARG A 19 12.12 -7.41 -19.86
N LEU A 20 10.97 -7.47 -19.19
CA LEU A 20 10.93 -7.58 -17.73
C LEU A 20 11.45 -8.94 -17.27
N GLN A 21 11.03 -10.04 -17.89
CA GLN A 21 11.51 -11.38 -17.55
C GLN A 21 13.03 -11.50 -17.74
N ASP A 22 13.56 -11.05 -18.89
CA ASP A 22 14.99 -11.07 -19.17
C ASP A 22 15.79 -10.28 -18.11
N ARG A 23 15.27 -9.12 -17.67
CA ARG A 23 15.90 -8.32 -16.60
C ARG A 23 15.88 -9.04 -15.25
N LEU A 24 14.75 -9.67 -14.91
CA LEU A 24 14.63 -10.42 -13.65
C LEU A 24 15.56 -11.63 -13.63
N GLU A 25 15.63 -12.38 -14.73
CA GLU A 25 16.53 -13.52 -14.88
C GLU A 25 18.00 -13.10 -14.81
N TRP A 26 18.36 -12.02 -15.50
CA TRP A 26 19.72 -11.46 -15.49
C TRP A 26 20.18 -11.06 -14.08
N GLU A 27 19.29 -10.43 -13.32
CA GLU A 27 19.54 -9.99 -11.95
C GLU A 27 19.32 -11.11 -10.90
N GLY A 28 18.85 -12.30 -11.31
CA GLY A 28 18.65 -13.45 -10.43
C GLY A 28 17.43 -13.36 -9.50
N TYR A 29 16.36 -12.71 -9.94
CA TYR A 29 15.08 -12.58 -9.21
C TYR A 29 13.98 -13.48 -9.79
N SER A 30 13.08 -13.91 -8.91
CA SER A 30 11.81 -14.56 -9.27
C SER A 30 10.61 -13.75 -8.76
N GLU A 31 9.53 -13.71 -9.55
CA GLU A 31 8.29 -13.01 -9.16
C GLU A 31 7.37 -13.89 -8.31
N ILE A 32 6.89 -13.32 -7.21
CA ILE A 32 5.70 -13.80 -6.50
C ILE A 32 4.48 -13.09 -7.08
N LYS A 33 3.69 -13.84 -7.85
CA LYS A 33 2.48 -13.33 -8.51
C LYS A 33 1.44 -12.94 -7.46
N VAL A 34 1.16 -11.64 -7.37
CA VAL A 34 0.03 -11.14 -6.58
C VAL A 34 -1.20 -11.00 -7.46
N LYS A 35 -2.38 -10.88 -6.83
CA LYS A 35 -3.64 -10.69 -7.56
C LYS A 35 -3.57 -9.43 -8.45
N SER A 36 -3.91 -9.59 -9.73
CA SER A 36 -3.99 -8.51 -10.72
C SER A 36 -5.26 -7.68 -10.53
N ASP A 37 -5.28 -6.89 -9.46
CA ASP A 37 -6.36 -5.95 -9.14
C ASP A 37 -5.80 -4.54 -8.91
N GLY A 38 -6.70 -3.60 -8.64
CA GLY A 38 -6.35 -2.22 -8.30
C GLY A 38 -5.52 -2.06 -7.01
N ASN A 39 -5.18 -3.15 -6.32
CA ASN A 39 -4.35 -3.14 -5.11
C ASN A 39 -2.96 -3.76 -5.33
N CYS A 40 -2.60 -4.14 -6.55
CA CYS A 40 -1.37 -4.89 -6.83
C CYS A 40 -0.10 -4.28 -6.22
N GLN A 41 0.10 -2.95 -6.33
CA GLN A 41 1.25 -2.28 -5.73
C GLN A 41 1.28 -2.46 -4.20
N PHE A 42 0.14 -2.29 -3.52
CA PHE A 42 0.02 -2.47 -2.08
C PHE A 42 0.15 -3.93 -1.66
N ARG A 43 -0.29 -4.88 -2.50
CA ARG A 43 -0.11 -6.32 -2.30
C ARG A 43 1.34 -6.73 -2.41
N ALA A 44 2.04 -6.22 -3.42
CA ALA A 44 3.46 -6.48 -3.63
C ALA A 44 4.31 -5.88 -2.50
N LEU A 45 3.99 -4.65 -2.06
CA LEU A 45 4.57 -4.05 -0.86
C LEU A 45 4.28 -4.90 0.39
N ALA A 46 3.05 -5.38 0.56
CA ALA A 46 2.68 -6.21 1.72
C ALA A 46 3.43 -7.54 1.75
N ASP A 47 3.59 -8.21 0.60
CA ASP A 47 4.38 -9.42 0.50
C ASP A 47 5.84 -9.17 0.89
N GLN A 48 6.46 -8.12 0.35
CA GLN A 48 7.81 -7.76 0.76
C GLN A 48 7.89 -7.44 2.25
N LEU A 49 7.00 -6.62 2.79
CA LEU A 49 7.07 -6.14 4.19
C LEU A 49 6.74 -7.23 5.21
N TYR A 50 5.68 -8.00 4.96
CA TYR A 50 5.02 -8.89 5.91
C TYR A 50 5.01 -10.36 5.49
N LYS A 51 5.62 -10.72 4.35
CA LYS A 51 5.60 -12.07 3.77
C LYS A 51 4.20 -12.59 3.44
N THR A 52 3.24 -11.68 3.28
CA THR A 52 1.88 -11.97 2.82
C THR A 52 1.27 -10.77 2.10
N SER A 53 0.59 -11.03 0.98
CA SER A 53 -0.13 -10.00 0.22
C SER A 53 -1.43 -9.54 0.90
N ASP A 54 -1.91 -10.27 1.92
CA ASP A 54 -3.21 -10.03 2.57
C ASP A 54 -3.21 -8.76 3.43
N CYS A 55 -2.03 -8.30 3.84
CA CYS A 55 -1.84 -7.06 4.58
C CYS A 55 -1.90 -5.79 3.72
N HIS A 56 -2.31 -5.87 2.44
CA HIS A 56 -2.36 -4.73 1.53
C HIS A 56 -3.22 -3.56 2.03
N LYS A 57 -4.31 -3.84 2.76
CA LYS A 57 -5.18 -2.80 3.34
C LYS A 57 -4.44 -1.98 4.40
N ARG A 58 -3.70 -2.66 5.27
CA ARG A 58 -2.84 -2.02 6.28
C ARG A 58 -1.75 -1.19 5.61
N VAL A 59 -1.10 -1.73 4.57
CA VAL A 59 -0.08 -0.99 3.80
C VAL A 59 -0.67 0.29 3.22
N ARG A 60 -1.83 0.23 2.54
CA ARG A 60 -2.50 1.41 2.01
C ARG A 60 -2.80 2.43 3.11
N GLN A 61 -3.34 1.99 4.25
CA GLN A 61 -3.68 2.87 5.37
C GLN A 61 -2.46 3.63 5.91
N GLU A 62 -1.33 2.95 6.13
CA GLU A 62 -0.10 3.59 6.62
C GLU A 62 0.48 4.59 5.60
N ILE A 63 0.46 4.25 4.31
CA ILE A 63 0.88 5.17 3.24
C ILE A 63 -0.04 6.41 3.22
N MET A 64 -1.35 6.23 3.33
CA MET A 64 -2.29 7.36 3.35
C MET A 64 -2.08 8.24 4.59
N LYS A 65 -1.81 7.65 5.75
CA LYS A 65 -1.48 8.38 6.98
C LYS A 65 -0.19 9.18 6.82
N GLN A 66 0.82 8.61 6.19
CA GLN A 66 2.06 9.31 5.85
C GLN A 66 1.80 10.53 4.93
N LEU A 67 1.04 10.34 3.85
CA LEU A 67 0.68 11.42 2.93
C LEU A 67 -0.09 12.56 3.63
N LYS A 68 -1.05 12.20 4.50
CA LYS A 68 -1.85 13.17 5.27
C LYS A 68 -1.04 13.93 6.32
N SER A 69 -0.10 13.26 6.98
CA SER A 69 0.69 13.87 8.06
C SER A 69 1.80 14.79 7.55
N ARG A 70 2.29 14.56 6.31
CA ARG A 70 3.42 15.32 5.76
C ARG A 70 3.17 15.83 4.33
N PRO A 71 2.08 16.59 4.08
CA PRO A 71 1.70 17.03 2.75
C PRO A 71 2.79 17.84 2.03
N LYS A 72 3.58 18.61 2.78
CA LYS A 72 4.66 19.46 2.23
C LYS A 72 5.66 18.68 1.37
N PHE A 73 5.86 17.40 1.63
CA PHE A 73 6.85 16.57 0.91
C PHE A 73 6.31 15.89 -0.35
N TYR A 74 4.98 15.82 -0.50
CA TYR A 74 4.34 15.05 -1.56
C TYR A 74 3.49 15.92 -2.49
N LYS A 75 3.03 17.08 -2.02
CA LYS A 75 2.20 18.02 -2.79
C LYS A 75 2.77 18.35 -4.17
N GLY A 76 4.09 18.60 -4.26
CA GLY A 76 4.74 18.92 -5.54
C GLY A 76 4.98 17.72 -6.46
N LEU A 77 4.76 16.49 -5.97
CA LEU A 77 4.87 15.27 -6.77
C LEU A 77 3.52 14.89 -7.39
N VAL A 78 2.43 15.38 -6.80
CA VAL A 78 1.09 15.24 -7.37
C VAL A 78 0.93 16.31 -8.44
N GLY A 79 0.64 15.89 -9.68
CA GLY A 79 0.57 16.78 -10.84
C GLY A 79 -0.62 17.76 -10.81
N LYS A 80 -1.63 17.48 -11.64
CA LYS A 80 -2.71 18.44 -11.93
C LYS A 80 -3.85 18.48 -10.91
N THR A 81 -3.93 17.52 -10.00
CA THR A 81 -5.03 17.37 -9.04
C THR A 81 -4.68 17.99 -7.70
N ASP A 82 -5.68 18.53 -6.98
CA ASP A 82 -5.47 18.95 -5.60
C ASP A 82 -5.00 17.78 -4.73
N PHE A 83 -4.04 18.05 -3.85
CA PHE A 83 -3.44 17.00 -3.02
C PHE A 83 -4.44 16.33 -2.07
N SER A 84 -5.40 17.09 -1.53
CA SER A 84 -6.43 16.54 -0.64
C SER A 84 -7.35 15.59 -1.41
N GLU A 85 -7.73 15.97 -2.64
CA GLU A 85 -8.52 15.13 -3.53
C GLU A 85 -7.76 13.87 -3.95
N TYR A 86 -6.48 14.01 -4.31
CA TYR A 86 -5.59 12.89 -4.61
C TYR A 86 -5.54 11.89 -3.45
N VAL A 87 -5.27 12.35 -2.23
CA VAL A 87 -5.20 11.49 -1.04
C VAL A 87 -6.56 10.83 -0.74
N LYS A 88 -7.66 11.57 -0.93
CA LYS A 88 -9.02 11.02 -0.75
C LYS A 88 -9.29 9.90 -1.75
N ASN A 89 -8.96 10.11 -3.02
CA ASN A 89 -9.13 9.09 -4.06
C ASN A 89 -8.23 7.88 -3.81
N MET A 90 -6.95 8.10 -3.52
CA MET A 90 -5.97 7.03 -3.25
C MET A 90 -6.29 6.22 -1.99
N SER A 91 -7.11 6.77 -1.07
CA SER A 91 -7.60 6.04 0.10
C SER A 91 -8.64 4.98 -0.25
N ASN A 92 -9.28 5.05 -1.42
CA ASN A 92 -10.29 4.09 -1.83
C ASN A 92 -9.69 2.73 -2.19
N GLU A 93 -10.43 1.65 -1.92
CA GLU A 93 -10.02 0.30 -2.32
C GLU A 93 -9.95 0.19 -3.85
N SER A 94 -8.98 -0.60 -4.35
CA SER A 94 -8.80 -0.85 -5.78
C SER A 94 -8.43 0.37 -6.63
N VAL A 95 -8.02 1.49 -6.03
CA VAL A 95 -7.32 2.56 -6.75
C VAL A 95 -5.84 2.22 -6.85
N TRP A 96 -5.30 2.22 -8.06
CA TRP A 96 -3.89 1.91 -8.29
C TRP A 96 -2.95 2.92 -7.65
N GLY A 97 -1.87 2.39 -7.07
CA GLY A 97 -0.77 3.21 -6.58
C GLY A 97 0.12 3.69 -7.72
N ASP A 98 0.92 4.71 -7.42
CA ASP A 98 1.81 5.41 -8.32
C ASP A 98 3.20 5.61 -7.68
N GLU A 99 4.01 6.49 -8.23
CA GLU A 99 5.34 6.81 -7.67
C GLU A 99 5.26 7.53 -6.32
N VAL A 100 4.19 8.31 -6.09
CA VAL A 100 3.99 9.06 -4.84
C VAL A 100 3.68 8.08 -3.70
N THR A 101 2.89 7.03 -3.96
CA THR A 101 2.64 5.98 -2.98
C THR A 101 3.88 5.14 -2.70
N LEU A 102 4.74 4.85 -3.70
CA LEU A 102 6.04 4.22 -3.48
C LEU A 102 6.95 5.09 -2.61
N LYS A 103 7.01 6.40 -2.88
CA LYS A 103 7.81 7.34 -2.08
C LYS A 103 7.32 7.41 -0.64
N ALA A 104 6.01 7.50 -0.44
CA ALA A 104 5.43 7.49 0.91
C ALA A 104 5.61 6.13 1.62
N ALA A 105 5.58 5.01 0.88
CA ALA A 105 5.89 3.69 1.42
C ALA A 105 7.34 3.60 1.93
N ALA A 106 8.31 4.05 1.13
CA ALA A 106 9.71 4.12 1.55
C ALA A 106 9.85 4.95 2.83
N ASP A 107 9.21 6.13 2.88
CA ASP A 107 9.29 7.04 4.02
C ASP A 107 8.65 6.50 5.31
N VAL A 108 7.48 5.84 5.22
CA VAL A 108 6.77 5.34 6.41
C VAL A 108 7.39 4.07 6.98
N TYR A 109 7.91 3.19 6.12
CA TYR A 109 8.53 1.94 6.53
C TYR A 109 10.04 2.05 6.74
N GLY A 110 10.67 3.16 6.37
CA GLY A 110 12.11 3.35 6.49
C GLY A 110 12.91 2.39 5.59
N VAL A 111 12.34 1.98 4.46
CA VAL A 111 12.93 1.00 3.54
C VAL A 111 13.36 1.65 2.24
N LYS A 112 14.40 1.11 1.60
CA LYS A 112 14.71 1.38 0.19
C LYS A 112 13.86 0.45 -0.68
N ILE A 113 13.30 0.96 -1.77
CA ILE A 113 12.57 0.16 -2.75
C ILE A 113 13.40 0.11 -4.03
N LEU A 114 13.70 -1.11 -4.48
CA LEU A 114 14.25 -1.38 -5.81
C LEU A 114 13.10 -1.84 -6.71
N LEU A 115 12.87 -1.14 -7.82
CA LEU A 115 11.81 -1.46 -8.77
C LEU A 115 12.41 -1.79 -10.13
N ILE A 116 12.39 -3.07 -10.51
CA ILE A 116 12.77 -3.51 -11.85
C ILE A 116 11.56 -3.32 -12.77
N THR A 117 11.73 -2.61 -13.89
CA THR A 117 10.60 -2.25 -14.76
C THR A 117 10.70 -2.89 -16.14
N SER A 118 9.60 -2.92 -16.89
CA SER A 118 9.59 -3.27 -18.31
C SER A 118 9.91 -2.09 -19.25
N MET A 119 10.10 -0.87 -18.73
CA MET A 119 10.31 0.33 -19.53
C MET A 119 11.63 0.28 -20.29
N LYS A 120 11.66 0.66 -21.57
CA LYS A 120 12.86 0.58 -22.41
C LYS A 120 14.06 1.31 -21.80
N ASP A 121 13.87 2.59 -21.47
CA ASP A 121 14.96 3.48 -21.07
C ASP A 121 15.24 3.48 -19.55
N VAL A 122 14.36 2.87 -18.75
CA VAL A 122 14.42 2.90 -17.28
C VAL A 122 14.36 1.48 -16.72
N PRO A 123 15.48 0.73 -16.71
CA PRO A 123 15.48 -0.67 -16.29
C PRO A 123 15.19 -0.85 -14.80
N CYS A 124 15.62 0.10 -13.99
CA CYS A 124 15.49 0.06 -12.54
C CYS A 124 15.23 1.45 -12.00
N ILE A 125 14.33 1.55 -11.01
CA ILE A 125 14.07 2.76 -10.25
C ILE A 125 14.41 2.49 -8.78
N GLU A 126 15.17 3.39 -8.18
CA GLU A 126 15.47 3.36 -6.75
C GLU A 126 14.66 4.41 -6.00
N VAL A 127 13.92 3.99 -4.98
CA VAL A 127 13.20 4.89 -4.09
C VAL A 127 13.82 4.80 -2.70
N VAL A 128 14.52 5.84 -2.30
CA VAL A 128 15.14 5.94 -0.96
C VAL A 128 14.23 6.67 0.02
N PRO A 129 14.20 6.28 1.31
CA PRO A 129 13.44 7.02 2.32
C PRO A 129 14.06 8.40 2.55
N ARG A 130 13.25 9.37 2.98
CA ARG A 130 13.71 10.73 3.31
C ARG A 130 14.56 10.80 4.57
N SER A 131 14.51 9.79 5.43
CA SER A 131 15.34 9.72 6.64
C SER A 131 16.82 9.84 6.26
N GLN A 132 17.60 10.60 7.05
CA GLN A 132 19.05 10.67 6.90
C GLN A 132 19.78 9.40 7.36
N LYS A 133 19.05 8.46 7.99
CA LYS A 133 19.59 7.15 8.37
C LYS A 133 19.62 6.23 7.17
N GLN A 134 20.66 5.40 7.09
CA GLN A 134 20.71 4.32 6.11
C GLN A 134 19.51 3.39 6.28
N PRO A 135 18.81 3.01 5.20
CA PRO A 135 17.69 2.09 5.29
C PRO A 135 18.19 0.72 5.74
N GLU A 136 17.63 0.19 6.83
CA GLU A 136 17.99 -1.13 7.38
C GLU A 136 17.56 -2.27 6.45
N ARG A 137 16.66 -1.99 5.51
CA ARG A 137 16.04 -2.99 4.64
C ARG A 137 15.81 -2.46 3.23
N VAL A 138 16.13 -3.30 2.24
CA VAL A 138 15.77 -3.11 0.83
C VAL A 138 14.64 -4.08 0.48
N ILE A 139 13.58 -3.57 -0.14
CA ILE A 139 12.50 -4.38 -0.69
C ILE A 139 12.51 -4.29 -2.21
N HIS A 140 12.11 -5.38 -2.87
CA HIS A 140 12.25 -5.53 -4.30
C HIS A 140 10.89 -5.79 -4.94
N LEU A 141 10.60 -5.04 -6.00
CA LEU A 141 9.36 -5.12 -6.75
C LEU A 141 9.68 -5.22 -8.24
N SER A 142 8.77 -5.81 -9.01
CA SER A 142 8.74 -5.71 -10.46
C SER A 142 7.56 -4.85 -10.90
N TYR A 143 7.72 -4.15 -12.02
CA TYR A 143 6.68 -3.35 -12.64
C TYR A 143 6.60 -3.64 -14.14
N LEU A 144 5.51 -4.29 -14.53
CA LEU A 144 5.10 -4.34 -15.93
C LEU A 144 4.38 -3.03 -16.23
N ALA A 145 5.03 -2.16 -16.98
CA ALA A 145 4.66 -0.77 -17.17
C ALA A 145 3.20 -0.61 -17.62
N GLY A 146 2.42 0.13 -16.83
CA GLY A 146 1.00 0.37 -17.08
C GLY A 146 0.10 -0.84 -16.84
N ILE A 147 0.63 -1.99 -16.39
CA ILE A 147 -0.12 -3.26 -16.31
C ILE A 147 -0.15 -3.84 -14.90
N HIS A 148 0.99 -4.00 -14.20
CA HIS A 148 0.97 -4.73 -12.92
C HIS A 148 2.24 -4.58 -12.08
N PHE A 149 2.10 -4.76 -10.76
CA PHE A 149 3.22 -4.87 -9.81
C PHE A 149 3.27 -6.27 -9.21
N ASN A 150 4.45 -6.87 -9.13
CA ASN A 150 4.69 -8.07 -8.31
C ASN A 150 5.80 -7.82 -7.29
N SER A 151 5.84 -8.70 -6.29
CA SER A 151 6.94 -8.82 -5.35
C SER A 151 8.01 -9.71 -5.96
N ILE A 152 9.29 -9.40 -5.78
CA ILE A 152 10.39 -10.23 -6.31
C ILE A 152 11.38 -10.64 -5.22
N HIS A 153 11.96 -11.84 -5.36
CA HIS A 153 12.89 -12.43 -4.40
C HIS A 153 14.07 -13.08 -5.12
N LEU A 154 15.25 -12.99 -4.52
CA LEU A 154 16.47 -13.60 -5.08
C LEU A 154 16.32 -15.12 -5.17
N ILE A 155 16.71 -15.69 -6.31
CA ILE A 155 16.58 -17.13 -6.61
C ILE A 155 17.51 -18.00 -5.73
N ASN A 156 18.51 -17.41 -5.06
CA ASN A 156 19.52 -18.15 -4.29
C ASN A 156 19.44 -18.03 -2.76
N GLN A 157 18.29 -17.65 -2.19
CA GLN A 157 18.06 -17.75 -0.73
C GLN A 157 17.07 -18.85 -0.34
N CYS A 158 17.15 -20.00 -1.02
CA CYS A 158 16.54 -21.24 -0.57
C CYS A 158 17.61 -22.34 -0.48
N SER A 159 18.57 -22.18 0.44
CA SER A 159 19.47 -23.27 0.88
C SER A 159 20.32 -22.85 2.09
N SER A 160 19.69 -22.73 3.28
CA SER A 160 20.26 -23.15 4.57
C SER A 160 19.50 -22.54 5.76
N SER A 161 18.45 -23.23 6.22
CA SER A 161 18.10 -23.37 7.64
C SER A 161 16.74 -24.05 7.77
N SER A 162 16.73 -25.38 7.62
CA SER A 162 15.73 -26.21 8.28
C SER A 162 16.49 -27.28 9.05
N ASP A 163 17.04 -26.87 10.20
CA ASP A 163 17.36 -27.80 11.25
C ASP A 163 16.05 -28.44 11.72
N THR A 164 16.03 -29.75 11.65
CA THR A 164 15.02 -30.64 12.17
C THR A 164 15.15 -30.71 13.68
N ALA A 165 14.09 -30.37 14.42
CA ALA A 165 13.89 -30.88 15.76
C ALA A 165 12.40 -31.12 16.00
N SER A 166 12.14 -32.39 16.34
CA SER A 166 10.87 -33.04 16.55
C SER A 166 10.25 -32.73 17.92
N MET A 167 8.94 -33.02 18.01
CA MET A 167 8.14 -33.36 19.20
C MET A 167 7.60 -32.26 20.14
N GLY A 168 6.27 -32.29 20.33
CA GLY A 168 5.63 -31.90 21.60
C GLY A 168 4.38 -31.03 21.49
N THR A 169 3.24 -31.57 21.05
CA THR A 169 1.92 -30.94 21.29
C THR A 169 1.55 -31.04 22.77
N GLN A 170 1.57 -29.93 23.50
CA GLN A 170 0.73 -29.70 24.68
C GLN A 170 0.31 -28.22 24.80
N SER A 171 -0.99 -28.06 25.03
CA SER A 171 -1.84 -26.88 25.13
C SER A 171 -1.37 -25.74 26.06
N LYS A 172 -1.70 -24.48 25.68
CA LYS A 172 -2.23 -23.35 26.52
C LYS A 172 -2.29 -22.07 25.67
N LYS A 173 -3.48 -21.61 25.28
CA LYS A 173 -4.33 -20.60 25.96
C LYS A 173 -3.67 -19.22 26.11
N ASP A 174 -4.44 -18.22 25.68
CA ASP A 174 -4.35 -16.78 25.94
C ASP A 174 -3.66 -15.92 24.89
N LYS A 175 -4.46 -15.30 23.99
CA LYS A 175 -4.35 -13.87 23.58
C LYS A 175 -5.51 -13.35 22.70
N ASP A 176 -6.74 -13.79 22.94
CA ASP A 176 -7.95 -13.14 22.40
C ASP A 176 -8.63 -12.30 23.49
N LYS A 177 -8.20 -11.04 23.70
CA LYS A 177 -8.96 -10.09 24.54
C LYS A 177 -8.96 -8.62 24.12
N ASP A 178 -8.35 -8.24 23.00
CA ASP A 178 -8.28 -6.82 22.62
C ASP A 178 -9.18 -6.40 21.45
N MET A 179 -9.89 -7.34 20.79
CA MET A 179 -10.74 -7.02 19.63
C MET A 179 -12.22 -6.74 19.97
N GLU A 180 -12.65 -6.95 21.23
CA GLU A 180 -14.06 -6.83 21.64
C GLU A 180 -14.40 -5.50 22.32
N LYS A 181 -13.42 -4.79 22.89
CA LYS A 181 -13.63 -3.45 23.49
C LYS A 181 -13.79 -2.32 22.48
N GLU A 182 -13.35 -2.49 21.23
CA GLU A 182 -13.47 -1.45 20.20
C GLU A 182 -14.84 -1.44 19.52
N LYS A 183 -15.56 -2.57 19.48
CA LYS A 183 -16.90 -2.67 18.86
C LYS A 183 -18.02 -2.05 19.69
N GLU A 184 -17.86 -1.92 21.00
CA GLU A 184 -18.87 -1.30 21.87
C GLU A 184 -18.79 0.24 21.85
N LYS A 185 -17.58 0.81 21.79
CA LYS A 185 -17.39 2.27 21.69
C LYS A 185 -17.96 2.85 20.40
N GLU A 186 -17.87 2.12 19.29
CA GLU A 186 -18.37 2.58 17.99
C GLU A 186 -19.92 2.56 17.90
N LYS A 187 -20.58 1.68 18.67
CA LYS A 187 -22.05 1.63 18.75
C LYS A 187 -22.61 2.79 19.57
N GLU A 188 -21.93 3.20 20.62
CA GLU A 188 -22.38 4.26 21.52
C GLU A 188 -22.21 5.67 20.92
N GLU A 189 -21.11 5.91 20.17
CA GLU A 189 -20.95 7.17 19.42
C GLU A 189 -21.99 7.37 18.31
N ASN A 190 -22.38 6.28 17.64
CA ASN A 190 -23.39 6.34 16.58
C ASN A 190 -24.82 6.57 17.13
N LYS A 191 -25.11 6.10 18.35
CA LYS A 191 -26.38 6.37 19.04
C LYS A 191 -26.49 7.85 19.44
N ASN A 192 -25.41 8.43 19.97
CA ASN A 192 -25.34 9.84 20.36
C ASN A 192 -25.42 10.82 19.17
N LYS A 193 -24.89 10.46 17.99
CA LYS A 193 -25.04 11.27 16.76
C LYS A 193 -26.47 11.28 16.21
N LYS A 194 -27.25 10.20 16.38
CA LYS A 194 -28.66 10.13 15.94
C LYS A 194 -29.58 10.98 16.82
N GLU A 195 -29.34 11.05 18.12
CA GLU A 195 -30.16 11.86 19.05
C GLU A 195 -29.94 13.36 18.86
N LYS A 196 -28.70 13.81 18.63
CA LYS A 196 -28.41 15.24 18.34
C LYS A 196 -29.04 15.75 17.04
N LYS A 197 -29.30 14.89 16.05
CA LYS A 197 -30.02 15.26 14.82
C LYS A 197 -31.53 15.42 15.03
N LYS A 198 -32.16 14.64 15.93
CA LYS A 198 -33.59 14.77 16.25
C LYS A 198 -33.93 16.08 16.98
N GLN A 199 -33.04 16.58 17.85
CA GLN A 199 -33.28 17.84 18.57
C GLN A 199 -33.13 19.11 17.69
N LYS A 200 -32.30 19.07 16.63
CA LYS A 200 -32.19 20.20 15.68
C LYS A 200 -33.37 20.34 14.72
N GLY A 201 -34.10 19.24 14.44
CA GLY A 201 -35.32 19.27 13.62
C GLY A 201 -36.51 19.95 14.32
N ASN A 202 -36.66 19.75 15.63
CA ASN A 202 -37.80 20.28 16.40
C ASN A 202 -37.70 21.77 16.77
N LYS A 203 -36.52 22.40 16.64
CA LYS A 203 -36.37 23.85 16.91
C LYS A 203 -36.77 24.75 15.73
N LYS A 204 -36.88 24.20 14.51
CA LYS A 204 -37.32 24.98 13.33
C LYS A 204 -38.85 25.09 13.20
N ASN A 205 -39.63 24.25 13.89
CA ASN A 205 -41.09 24.20 13.71
C ASN A 205 -41.90 24.91 14.82
N LYS A 206 -41.24 25.58 15.77
CA LYS A 206 -41.92 26.37 16.84
C LYS A 206 -41.86 27.90 16.63
N ASN A 207 -41.22 28.39 15.56
CA ASN A 207 -41.06 29.82 15.30
C ASN A 207 -41.98 30.37 14.18
N ARG A 208 -43.09 29.68 13.87
CA ARG A 208 -44.08 30.10 12.86
C ARG A 208 -45.50 30.35 13.40
N GLN A 209 -45.68 30.41 14.73
CA GLN A 209 -47.02 30.47 15.31
C GLN A 209 -47.18 31.51 16.43
N PHE A 210 -46.39 32.58 16.40
CA PHE A 210 -46.59 33.79 17.20
C PHE A 210 -46.24 35.01 16.36
N ASP A 211 -47.11 35.34 15.40
CA ASP A 211 -47.21 36.71 14.87
C ASP A 211 -48.58 36.86 14.17
N SER A 212 -49.63 37.02 14.98
CA SER A 212 -50.93 37.56 14.54
C SER A 212 -51.79 37.87 15.76
N SER A 213 -51.40 38.89 16.52
CA SER A 213 -52.33 39.64 17.36
C SER A 213 -51.69 40.97 17.76
N VAL A 214 -52.51 42.01 17.73
CA VAL A 214 -52.25 43.41 18.11
C VAL A 214 -51.80 44.34 16.96
N VAL A 215 -52.79 44.89 16.26
CA VAL A 215 -52.79 46.32 15.93
C VAL A 215 -54.22 46.83 16.23
N MET A 216 -54.33 47.82 17.10
CA MET A 216 -55.53 48.64 17.27
C MET A 216 -55.74 49.55 16.06
#